data_AF-A0A9P4GXG0-F1
#
_entry.id   AF-A0A9P4GXG0-F1
#
_cell.length_a   1.000
_cell.length_b   1.000
_cell.length_c   1.000
_cell.angle_alpha   90.00
_cell.angle_beta   90.00
_cell.angle_gamma   90.00
#
_symmetry.space_group_name_H-M   'P 1'
#
loop_
_entity.id
_entity.type
_entity.pdbx_description
1 polymer ?
#
loop_
_entity_poly.entity_id
_entity_poly.type
_entity_poly.pdbx_seq_one_letter_code
_entity_poly.pdbx_strand_id
1 'polypeptide(L)'
;PPPQRLVPKLRARVAELNSTLEDIKTTIENRRYFVDLCTNKGKYCRTCTPSNGMAGTCGQTCTLLRPDDRRGVPKYVNSEWLLEVTETKQIYECIVSEMTEAGETASHDQVEKWEKEADRPKEGTLNESERREERGWP
;
A
#
# COMPACT_ATOMS: atom_id res chain seq x y z
N PRO A 1 16.84 -15.83 29.82
CA PRO A 1 16.14 -16.77 28.91
C PRO A 1 16.65 -16.59 27.48
N PRO A 2 16.99 -17.66 26.74
CA PRO A 2 17.35 -17.51 25.33
C PRO A 2 16.15 -17.01 24.52
N PRO A 3 16.37 -16.21 23.45
CA PRO A 3 15.29 -15.79 22.56
C PRO A 3 14.65 -17.04 21.95
N GLN A 4 13.36 -17.24 22.24
CA GLN A 4 12.61 -18.35 21.68
C GLN A 4 12.39 -18.06 20.19
N ARG A 5 13.05 -18.82 19.31
CA ARG A 5 12.80 -18.75 17.86
C ARG A 5 11.36 -19.13 17.57
N LEU A 6 10.75 -18.45 16.59
CA LEU A 6 9.39 -18.77 16.11
C LEU A 6 9.22 -20.26 15.84
N VAL A 7 8.20 -20.86 16.48
CA VAL A 7 7.74 -22.21 16.17
C VAL A 7 7.27 -22.30 14.72
N PRO A 8 7.37 -23.46 14.04
CA PRO A 8 7.12 -23.57 12.60
C PRO A 8 5.77 -23.01 12.14
N LYS A 9 4.70 -23.23 12.92
CA LYS A 9 3.35 -22.70 12.63
C LYS A 9 3.29 -21.18 12.68
N LEU A 10 3.97 -20.56 13.64
CA LEU A 10 3.99 -19.11 13.80
C LEU A 10 4.82 -18.45 12.69
N ARG A 11 5.91 -19.11 12.27
CA ARG A 11 6.72 -18.67 11.13
C ARG A 11 5.93 -18.68 9.82
N ALA A 12 5.09 -19.69 9.60
CA ALA A 12 4.23 -19.75 8.42
C ALA A 12 3.23 -18.57 8.37
N ARG A 13 2.61 -18.25 9.51
CA ARG A 13 1.71 -17.09 9.63
C ARG A 13 2.41 -15.77 9.35
N VAL A 14 3.61 -15.57 9.92
CA VAL A 14 4.43 -14.38 9.63
C VAL A 14 4.79 -14.29 8.15
N ALA A 15 5.09 -15.40 7.48
CA ALA A 15 5.38 -15.42 6.05
C ALA A 15 4.15 -15.06 5.20
N GLU A 16 2.98 -15.58 5.55
CA GLU A 16 1.70 -15.26 4.90
C GLU A 16 1.32 -13.78 5.09
N LEU A 17 1.49 -13.27 6.31
CA LEU A 17 1.30 -11.85 6.61
C LEU A 17 2.26 -10.97 5.81
N ASN A 18 3.54 -11.34 5.68
CA ASN A 18 4.49 -10.61 4.83
C ASN A 18 4.05 -10.58 3.35
N SER A 19 3.52 -11.69 2.83
CA SER A 19 2.96 -11.71 1.47
C SER A 19 1.80 -10.74 1.33
N THR A 20 0.87 -10.77 2.28
CA THR A 20 -0.29 -9.87 2.32
C THR A 20 0.13 -8.40 2.39
N LEU A 21 1.15 -8.10 3.20
CA LEU A 21 1.69 -6.75 3.34
C LEU A 21 2.37 -6.26 2.05
N GLU A 22 3.03 -7.11 1.27
CA GLU A 22 3.62 -6.71 -0.01
C GLU A 22 2.54 -6.34 -1.06
N ASP A 23 1.41 -7.06 -1.07
CA ASP A 23 0.26 -6.72 -1.90
C ASP A 23 -0.37 -5.37 -1.47
N ILE A 24 -0.51 -5.17 -0.16
CA ILE A 24 -0.97 -3.91 0.43
C ILE A 24 -0.05 -2.74 0.07
N LYS A 25 1.27 -2.93 0.17
CA LYS A 25 2.28 -1.93 -0.19
C LYS A 25 2.14 -1.48 -1.64
N THR A 26 2.05 -2.42 -2.58
CA THR A 26 1.87 -2.11 -4.01
C THR A 26 0.63 -1.25 -4.24
N THR A 27 -0.45 -1.56 -3.54
CA THR A 27 -1.69 -0.78 -3.61
C THR A 27 -1.54 0.62 -3.03
N ILE A 28 -0.90 0.76 -1.85
CA ILE A 28 -0.63 2.05 -1.21
C ILE A 28 0.25 2.93 -2.13
N GLU A 29 1.30 2.36 -2.73
CA GLU A 29 2.18 3.09 -3.65
C GLU A 29 1.44 3.59 -4.89
N ASN A 30 0.54 2.77 -5.44
CA ASN A 30 -0.30 3.16 -6.57
C ASN A 30 -1.30 4.25 -6.18
N ARG A 31 -1.98 4.10 -5.04
CA ARG A 31 -2.90 5.12 -4.51
C ARG A 31 -2.17 6.45 -4.29
N ARG A 32 -1.01 6.43 -3.64
CA ARG A 32 -0.16 7.62 -3.43
C ARG A 32 0.24 8.29 -4.75
N TYR A 33 0.62 7.50 -5.75
CA TYR A 33 0.91 8.07 -7.06
C TYR A 33 -0.28 8.77 -7.70
N PHE A 34 -1.49 8.19 -7.59
CA PHE A 34 -2.69 8.87 -8.09
C PHE A 34 -2.92 10.19 -7.34
N VAL A 35 -2.72 10.24 -6.02
CA VAL A 35 -2.75 11.50 -5.25
C VAL A 35 -1.77 12.51 -5.80
N ASP A 36 -0.52 12.10 -6.02
CA ASP A 36 0.53 12.97 -6.50
C ASP A 36 0.24 13.48 -7.92
N LEU A 37 -0.26 12.62 -8.82
CA LEU A 37 -0.76 13.02 -10.14
C LEU A 37 -1.87 14.05 -10.03
N CYS A 38 -2.85 13.84 -9.15
CA CYS A 38 -4.00 14.73 -9.00
C CYS A 38 -3.58 16.10 -8.47
N THR A 39 -2.79 16.10 -7.41
CA THR A 39 -2.24 17.32 -6.79
C THR A 39 -1.40 18.13 -7.77
N ASN A 40 -0.63 17.45 -8.62
CA ASN A 40 0.23 18.09 -9.61
C ASN A 40 -0.42 18.26 -10.99
N LYS A 41 -1.75 18.12 -11.10
CA LYS A 41 -2.52 18.30 -12.36
C LYS A 41 -1.95 17.46 -13.53
N GLY A 42 -1.56 16.22 -13.24
CA GLY A 42 -0.97 15.29 -14.21
C GLY A 42 0.51 15.50 -14.50
N LYS A 43 1.19 16.46 -13.84
CA LYS A 43 2.62 16.76 -14.07
C LYS A 43 3.58 15.99 -13.17
N TYR A 44 3.10 14.96 -12.46
CA TYR A 44 3.93 14.16 -11.57
C TYR A 44 4.50 12.92 -12.27
N CYS A 45 5.83 12.78 -12.24
CA CYS A 45 6.55 11.61 -12.71
C CYS A 45 7.15 10.88 -11.50
N ARG A 46 6.82 9.59 -11.31
CA ARG A 46 7.36 8.77 -10.20
C ARG A 46 8.88 8.72 -10.18
N THR A 47 9.52 8.82 -11.34
CA THR A 47 10.98 8.72 -11.48
C THR A 47 11.65 10.08 -11.27
N CYS A 48 11.13 11.14 -11.87
CA CYS A 48 11.87 12.41 -11.96
C CYS A 48 11.45 13.44 -10.90
N THR A 49 10.18 13.46 -10.48
CA THR A 49 9.71 14.44 -9.50
C THR A 49 10.41 14.28 -8.13
N PRO A 50 10.60 13.06 -7.59
CA PRO A 50 11.30 12.88 -6.32
C PRO A 50 12.77 13.32 -6.37
N SER A 51 13.47 13.09 -7.49
CA SER A 51 14.89 13.42 -7.63
C SER A 51 15.15 14.92 -7.79
N ASN A 52 14.25 15.63 -8.48
CA ASN A 52 14.43 17.05 -8.80
C ASN A 52 13.65 17.99 -7.87
N GLY A 53 12.82 17.45 -6.97
CA GLY A 53 11.99 18.22 -6.04
C GLY A 53 10.86 19.05 -6.70
N MET A 54 10.72 19.01 -8.03
CA MET A 54 9.76 19.82 -8.78
C MET A 54 9.04 18.98 -9.84
N ALA A 55 7.71 18.93 -9.75
CA ALA A 55 6.85 18.31 -10.75
C ALA A 55 6.92 19.06 -12.10
N GLY A 56 6.77 18.33 -13.21
CA GLY A 56 6.81 18.91 -14.56
C GLY A 56 8.20 19.29 -15.08
N THR A 57 9.26 19.07 -14.32
CA THR A 57 10.65 19.43 -14.72
C THR A 57 11.34 18.41 -15.60
N CYS A 58 10.82 17.17 -15.68
CA CYS A 58 11.34 16.15 -16.59
C CYS A 58 11.09 16.45 -18.08
N GLY A 59 10.51 17.61 -18.40
CA GLY A 59 10.35 18.11 -19.77
C GLY A 59 9.24 17.40 -20.54
N GLN A 60 8.93 17.94 -21.73
CA GLN A 60 7.88 17.40 -22.62
C GLN A 60 8.25 16.06 -23.27
N THR A 61 9.47 15.58 -23.08
CA THR A 61 9.97 14.28 -23.59
C THR A 61 9.77 13.14 -22.60
N CYS A 62 9.37 13.43 -21.35
CA CYS A 62 9.02 12.39 -20.40
C CYS A 62 7.72 11.70 -20.85
N THR A 63 7.85 10.46 -21.33
CA THR A 63 6.74 9.61 -21.77
C THR A 63 5.66 9.45 -20.69
N LEU A 64 6.04 9.53 -19.40
CA LEU A 64 5.13 9.45 -18.26
C LEU A 64 4.34 10.75 -17.98
N LEU A 65 4.75 11.90 -18.53
CA LEU A 65 4.03 13.18 -18.43
C LEU A 65 3.24 13.54 -19.71
N ARG A 66 3.29 12.67 -20.71
CA ARG A 66 2.69 12.90 -22.02
C ARG A 66 1.76 11.74 -22.42
N PRO A 67 0.69 11.44 -21.66
CA PRO A 67 -0.35 10.61 -22.21
C PRO A 67 -1.01 11.41 -23.36
N ASP A 68 -1.05 10.85 -24.57
CA ASP A 68 -1.84 11.40 -25.69
C ASP A 68 -3.32 11.58 -25.31
N ASP A 69 -3.74 10.89 -24.25
CA ASP A 69 -5.05 10.96 -23.67
C ASP A 69 -5.02 11.77 -22.37
N ARG A 70 -5.42 13.06 -22.43
CA ARG A 70 -5.67 13.92 -21.27
C ARG A 70 -6.93 13.47 -20.49
N ARG A 71 -7.08 12.18 -20.23
CA ARG A 71 -8.09 11.69 -19.28
C ARG A 71 -7.66 12.24 -17.93
N GLY A 72 -8.33 13.31 -17.54
CA GLY A 72 -7.97 14.11 -16.37
C GLY A 72 -7.90 13.28 -15.10
N VAL A 73 -7.43 13.95 -14.05
CA VAL A 73 -7.57 13.51 -12.67
C VAL A 73 -8.84 12.68 -12.50
N PRO A 74 -8.73 11.42 -12.10
CA PRO A 74 -9.91 10.60 -11.98
C PRO A 74 -10.89 11.22 -10.99
N LYS A 75 -12.17 11.32 -11.38
CA LYS A 75 -13.23 12.00 -10.62
C LYS A 75 -13.46 11.43 -9.21
N TYR A 76 -12.85 10.28 -8.91
CA TYR A 76 -12.96 9.53 -7.66
C TYR A 76 -11.91 9.93 -6.61
N VAL A 77 -10.94 10.80 -6.93
CA VAL A 77 -10.01 11.34 -5.92
C VAL A 77 -10.69 12.48 -5.17
N ASN A 78 -11.38 12.14 -4.09
CA ASN A 78 -12.02 13.08 -3.18
C ASN A 78 -11.35 13.05 -1.79
N SER A 79 -11.77 13.92 -0.87
CA SER A 79 -11.17 14.03 0.47
C SER A 79 -11.34 12.75 1.30
N GLU A 80 -12.45 12.03 1.14
CA GLU A 80 -12.71 10.78 1.85
C GLU A 80 -11.74 9.69 1.41
N TRP A 81 -11.55 9.53 0.10
CA TRP A 81 -10.57 8.60 -0.45
C TRP A 81 -9.14 8.96 -0.03
N LEU A 82 -8.78 10.25 0.01
CA LEU A 82 -7.46 10.68 0.50
C LEU A 82 -7.22 10.30 1.97
N LEU A 83 -8.24 10.45 2.82
CA LEU A 83 -8.19 10.03 4.21
C LEU A 83 -8.01 8.52 4.32
N GLU A 84 -8.79 7.74 3.56
CA GLU A 84 -8.69 6.27 3.53
C GLU A 84 -7.28 5.82 3.12
N VAL A 85 -6.71 6.40 2.06
CA VAL A 85 -5.34 6.10 1.60
C VAL A 85 -4.30 6.41 2.69
N THR A 86 -4.48 7.53 3.40
CA THR A 86 -3.56 7.97 4.45
C THR A 86 -3.63 7.06 5.68
N GLU A 87 -4.84 6.72 6.13
CA GLU A 87 -5.05 5.78 7.25
C GLU A 87 -4.50 4.40 6.91
N THR A 88 -4.77 3.89 5.70
CA THR A 88 -4.26 2.59 5.24
C THR A 88 -2.74 2.56 5.25
N LYS A 89 -2.10 3.63 4.78
CA LYS A 89 -0.64 3.77 4.82
C LYS A 89 -0.09 3.76 6.24
N GLN A 90 -0.74 4.47 7.15
CA GLN A 90 -0.31 4.53 8.55
C GLN A 90 -0.41 3.16 9.23
N ILE A 91 -1.51 2.43 9.03
CA ILE A 91 -1.68 1.06 9.56
C ILE A 91 -0.58 0.14 9.02
N TYR A 92 -0.34 0.17 7.70
CA TYR A 92 0.73 -0.61 7.07
C TYR A 92 2.11 -0.28 7.66
N GLU A 93 2.45 1.01 7.79
CA GLU A 93 3.75 1.45 8.34
C GLU A 93 3.90 1.02 9.81
N CYS A 94 2.83 1.06 10.61
CA CYS A 94 2.83 0.54 11.98
C CYS A 94 3.08 -0.97 12.04
N ILE A 95 2.36 -1.78 11.26
CA ILE A 95 2.53 -3.23 11.24
C ILE A 95 3.97 -3.59 10.83
N VAL A 96 4.49 -2.99 9.75
CA VAL A 96 5.85 -3.26 9.27
C VAL A 96 6.91 -2.87 10.31
N SER A 97 6.74 -1.75 11.01
CA SER A 97 7.63 -1.34 12.09
C SER A 97 7.60 -2.35 13.25
N GLU A 98 6.41 -2.71 13.74
CA GLU A 98 6.26 -3.66 14.84
C GLU A 98 6.82 -5.05 14.49
N MET A 99 6.60 -5.52 13.26
CA MET A 99 7.17 -6.78 12.77
C MET A 99 8.71 -6.73 12.67
N THR A 100 9.25 -5.62 12.20
CA THR A 100 10.71 -5.42 12.10
C THR A 100 11.36 -5.40 13.48
N GLU A 101 10.74 -4.71 14.44
CA GLU A 101 11.20 -4.63 15.83
C GLU A 101 11.11 -5.99 16.54
N ALA A 102 10.03 -6.74 16.34
CA ALA A 102 9.84 -8.06 16.95
C ALA A 102 10.75 -9.13 16.34
N GLY A 103 11.03 -9.07 15.04
CA GLY A 103 11.88 -10.03 14.32
C GLY A 103 11.46 -11.48 14.54
N GLU A 104 12.42 -12.35 14.90
CA GLU A 104 12.16 -13.77 15.20
C GLU A 104 11.55 -14.02 16.59
N THR A 105 11.27 -12.97 17.37
CA THR A 105 10.76 -13.08 18.75
C THR A 105 9.28 -12.73 18.89
N ALA A 106 8.59 -12.52 17.77
CA ALA A 106 7.15 -12.24 17.76
C ALA A 106 6.36 -13.31 18.52
N SER A 107 5.44 -12.88 19.38
CA SER A 107 4.52 -13.76 20.09
C SER A 107 3.31 -14.11 19.23
N HIS A 108 2.56 -15.13 19.63
CA HIS A 108 1.31 -15.49 18.97
C HIS A 108 0.30 -14.34 18.97
N ASP A 109 0.19 -13.64 20.09
CA ASP A 109 -0.76 -12.53 20.27
C ASP A 109 -0.39 -11.32 19.40
N GLN A 110 0.92 -11.06 19.23
CA GLN A 110 1.41 -10.03 18.32
C GLN A 110 1.04 -10.35 16.87
N VAL A 111 1.27 -11.59 16.43
CA VAL A 111 0.93 -12.01 15.06
C VAL A 111 -0.58 -11.95 14.82
N GLU A 112 -1.39 -12.39 15.79
CA GLU A 112 -2.86 -12.30 15.67
C GLU A 112 -3.36 -10.84 15.62
N LYS A 113 -2.74 -9.93 16.38
CA LYS A 113 -3.04 -8.50 16.31
C LYS A 113 -2.74 -7.98 14.90
N TRP A 114 -1.56 -8.25 14.36
CA TRP A 114 -1.15 -7.75 13.04
C TRP A 114 -2.03 -8.31 11.91
N GLU A 115 -2.42 -9.58 11.97
CA GLU A 115 -3.37 -10.17 11.03
C GLU A 115 -4.71 -9.41 11.02
N LYS A 116 -5.29 -9.16 12.20
CA LYS A 116 -6.54 -8.39 12.33
C LYS A 116 -6.41 -6.96 11.85
N GLU A 117 -5.27 -6.32 12.10
CA GLU A 117 -5.00 -4.96 11.64
C GLU A 117 -4.77 -4.90 10.11
N ALA A 118 -4.27 -5.98 9.51
CA ALA A 118 -4.06 -6.09 8.06
C ALA A 118 -5.35 -6.32 7.26
N ASP A 119 -6.42 -6.85 7.88
CA ASP A 119 -7.71 -7.09 7.21
C ASP A 119 -8.30 -5.82 6.58
N ARG A 120 -8.26 -4.69 7.31
CA ARG A 120 -8.83 -3.42 6.82
C ARG A 120 -8.08 -2.86 5.60
N PRO A 121 -6.73 -2.76 5.61
CA PRO A 121 -5.96 -2.47 4.40
C PRO A 121 -6.22 -3.43 3.24
N LYS A 122 -6.34 -4.73 3.53
CA LYS A 122 -6.57 -5.78 2.52
C LYS A 122 -7.91 -5.62 1.80
N GLU A 123 -8.99 -5.30 2.51
CA GLU A 123 -10.29 -5.01 1.85
C GLU A 123 -10.20 -3.85 0.86
N GLY A 124 -9.32 -2.87 1.15
CA GLY A 124 -9.05 -1.74 0.27
C GLY A 124 -8.20 -2.09 -0.97
N THR A 125 -7.51 -3.23 -0.98
CA THR A 125 -6.71 -3.65 -2.13
C THR A 125 -7.48 -4.43 -3.18
N LEU A 126 -8.59 -5.03 -2.78
CA LEU A 126 -9.40 -5.85 -3.67
C LEU A 126 -10.17 -4.97 -4.66
N ASN A 127 -10.07 -5.33 -5.94
CA ASN A 127 -10.95 -4.81 -6.96
C ASN A 127 -12.37 -5.40 -6.81
N GLU A 128 -13.35 -4.84 -7.52
CA GLU A 128 -14.75 -5.25 -7.36
C GLU A 128 -15.00 -6.73 -7.67
N SER A 129 -14.25 -7.31 -8.61
CA SER A 129 -14.34 -8.75 -8.92
C SER A 129 -13.76 -9.60 -7.78
N GLU A 130 -12.60 -9.22 -7.25
CA GLU A 130 -11.97 -9.91 -6.11
C GLU A 130 -12.85 -9.84 -4.85
N ARG A 131 -13.51 -8.70 -4.61
CA ARG A 131 -14.48 -8.56 -3.49
C ARG A 131 -15.72 -9.43 -3.67
N ARG A 132 -16.15 -9.65 -4.91
CA ARG A 132 -17.28 -10.54 -5.20
C ARG A 132 -16.88 -12.00 -4.98
N GLU A 133 -15.70 -12.39 -5.43
CA GLU A 133 -15.15 -13.74 -5.19
C GLU A 133 -15.00 -14.03 -3.69
N GLU A 134 -14.45 -13.12 -2.89
CA GLU A 134 -14.35 -13.31 -1.42
C GLU A 134 -15.73 -13.42 -0.75
N ARG A 135 -16.77 -12.80 -1.32
CA ARG A 135 -18.16 -12.90 -0.84
C ARG A 135 -18.90 -14.15 -1.38
N GLY A 136 -18.22 -14.99 -2.15
CA GLY A 136 -18.80 -16.21 -2.75
C GLY A 136 -19.66 -15.96 -3.98
N TRP A 137 -19.49 -14.83 -4.65
CA TRP A 137 -20.18 -14.50 -5.91
C TRP A 137 -19.24 -14.76 -7.10
N PRO A 138 -19.65 -15.59 -8.08
CA PRO A 138 -18.87 -15.85 -9.29
C PRO A 138 -18.88 -14.67 -10.27
#